data_AF-A0A505IC51-F1
#
_entry.id   AF-A0A505IC51-F1
#
_cell.length_a   1.000
_cell.length_b   1.000
_cell.length_c   1.000
_cell.angle_alpha   90.00
_cell.angle_beta   90.00
_cell.angle_gamma   90.00
#
_symmetry.space_group_name_H-M   'P 1'
#
loop_
_entity.id
_entity.type
_entity.pdbx_description
1 polymer ?
#
loop_
_entity_poly.entity_id
_entity_poly.type
_entity_poly.pdbx_seq_one_letter_code
_entity_poly.pdbx_strand_id
1 'polypeptide(L)'
;MPPSINPTSFATTQLTLLQAEQTAEITSSTLFTSSAITTASPSTRRTLQATGHALTGIVLSQCRTGLGGRVVGEFVPDAAVTSTSSSKIKLANDVTYRRMNQTMEKMVKMAESEHTHFMRVAFGHTSPMLPDYDSIGALEFTDPTLNDSQKEAIRFALAAREIALIHGPPGTGKTHTLIELIVQMVQRKQRVLVCGPSNISVDNIVERLAPKKVPVVRIGHPARLLPSVLDHSLEVLTHTSEAAAIVRDVRKEIDQKQASIRKTRAARERRAIYDDLRELRREFRERENKCVENLVRESSVVLATLHGAGGHQLKNQKFDVVIIDEASQALEAQCWIPLLSASKVVLAGDHLQLPPTVKSTKENAKKAAKEKEDKKENGELLENVSLETTLFDRLLSMHGPGIKRMLTTQYRMHEKIMQFPSDELYDSKLMAADSVKDRLLKDLPYEVEETDDTKEPLVFWDTQGGDFPEKTEDADLGKKAHLGESKSNDMEALVVSRHVDALVDAGIHPEDIAVITPYNGQLAVLSQMLREKYPSIELGSVDGFQGREKEAVVVSLVRSNSEHEVGFLGERRRLNVAMTRPKRHLCICGDSETISKGSGFLKRWMAFLEEHADLRYPDAGDLL
;
A
#
# COMPACT_ATOMS: atom_id res chain seq x y z
N MET A 1 17.27 4.21 28.06
CA MET A 1 16.22 3.41 27.38
C MET A 1 15.02 4.32 27.20
N PRO A 2 14.41 4.38 26.01
CA PRO A 2 13.09 4.99 25.89
C PRO A 2 12.11 4.26 26.82
N PRO A 3 11.07 4.94 27.33
CA PRO A 3 10.16 4.35 28.30
C PRO A 3 9.44 3.16 27.67
N SER A 4 9.38 2.05 28.41
CA SER A 4 8.57 0.90 28.02
C SER A 4 7.11 1.31 27.88
N ILE A 5 6.42 0.75 26.89
CA ILE A 5 5.04 1.09 26.59
C ILE A 5 4.13 -0.03 27.11
N ASN A 6 3.14 0.32 27.94
CA ASN A 6 2.14 -0.65 28.35
C ASN A 6 1.26 -1.09 27.15
N PRO A 7 1.16 -2.40 26.82
CA PRO A 7 0.39 -2.89 25.68
C PRO A 7 -1.10 -2.51 25.73
N THR A 8 -1.69 -2.48 26.93
CA THR A 8 -3.09 -2.08 27.13
C THR A 8 -3.27 -0.60 26.83
N SER A 9 -2.42 0.28 27.36
CA SER A 9 -2.46 1.72 27.05
C SER A 9 -2.26 2.00 25.57
N PHE A 10 -1.32 1.28 24.93
CA PHE A 10 -1.10 1.34 23.49
C PHE A 10 -2.36 0.96 22.70
N ALA A 11 -2.96 -0.19 23.00
CA ALA A 11 -4.13 -0.69 22.29
C ALA A 11 -5.37 0.21 22.49
N THR A 12 -5.58 0.74 23.70
CA THR A 12 -6.66 1.70 23.98
C THR A 12 -6.47 3.01 23.20
N THR A 13 -5.23 3.48 23.08
CA THR A 13 -4.89 4.67 22.29
C THR A 13 -5.14 4.42 20.80
N GLN A 14 -4.67 3.30 20.26
CA GLN A 14 -4.92 2.90 18.87
C GLN A 14 -6.41 2.78 18.55
N LEU A 15 -7.24 2.17 19.43
CA LEU A 15 -8.70 2.10 19.25
C LEU A 15 -9.33 3.49 19.09
N THR A 16 -8.87 4.46 19.89
CA THR A 16 -9.39 5.83 19.86
C THR A 16 -8.99 6.55 18.58
N LEU A 17 -7.73 6.41 18.16
CA LEU A 17 -7.25 6.99 16.92
C LEU A 17 -7.93 6.36 15.70
N LEU A 18 -8.09 5.04 15.67
CA LEU A 18 -8.79 4.31 14.60
C LEU A 18 -10.27 4.71 14.47
N GLN A 19 -10.94 5.00 15.59
CA GLN A 19 -12.32 5.51 15.57
C GLN A 19 -12.39 6.92 14.95
N ALA A 20 -11.45 7.81 15.29
CA ALA A 20 -11.36 9.13 14.69
C ALA A 20 -11.08 9.04 13.18
N GLU A 21 -10.17 8.14 12.78
CA GLU A 21 -9.84 7.89 11.39
C GLU A 21 -11.02 7.30 10.60
N GLN A 22 -11.70 6.29 11.15
CA GLN A 22 -12.88 5.70 10.52
C GLN A 22 -13.99 6.76 10.32
N THR A 23 -14.18 7.64 11.32
CA THR A 23 -15.14 8.74 11.23
C THR A 23 -14.75 9.72 10.13
N ALA A 24 -13.49 10.15 10.08
CA ALA A 24 -12.98 11.03 9.04
C ALA A 24 -13.13 10.41 7.64
N GLU A 25 -12.85 9.11 7.49
CA GLU A 25 -13.01 8.39 6.23
C GLU A 25 -14.48 8.35 5.79
N ILE A 26 -15.40 8.05 6.70
CA ILE A 26 -16.85 8.05 6.43
C ILE A 26 -17.33 9.44 6.03
N THR A 27 -16.91 10.50 6.75
CA THR A 27 -17.28 11.89 6.44
C THR A 27 -16.69 12.36 5.10
N SER A 28 -15.48 11.94 4.76
CA SER A 28 -14.83 12.27 3.46
C SER A 28 -15.45 11.55 2.26
N SER A 29 -16.20 10.47 2.49
CA SER A 29 -16.83 9.71 1.42
C SER A 29 -18.07 10.46 0.94
N THR A 30 -18.10 10.82 -0.35
CA THR A 30 -19.13 11.62 -1.06
C THR A 30 -20.59 11.13 -0.92
N LEU A 31 -20.80 10.00 -0.26
CA LEU A 31 -22.12 9.42 0.00
C LEU A 31 -22.89 10.10 1.12
N PHE A 32 -22.24 10.74 2.10
CA PHE A 32 -22.95 11.38 3.22
C PHE A 32 -23.63 12.70 2.84
N THR A 33 -23.26 13.30 1.71
CA THR A 33 -23.87 14.53 1.17
C THR A 33 -25.04 14.25 0.22
N SER A 34 -25.28 13.01 -0.20
CA SER A 34 -26.47 12.64 -0.97
C SER A 34 -27.59 12.17 -0.05
N SER A 35 -28.72 12.86 -0.07
CA SER A 35 -29.94 12.63 0.71
C SER A 35 -30.61 11.24 0.52
N ALA A 36 -30.05 10.38 -0.33
CA ALA A 36 -30.61 9.08 -0.72
C ALA A 36 -30.36 7.93 0.29
N ILE A 37 -29.35 8.00 1.17
CA ILE A 37 -29.08 6.91 2.14
C ILE A 37 -30.00 6.98 3.37
N THR A 38 -30.56 8.16 3.65
CA THR A 38 -31.43 8.43 4.79
C THR A 38 -32.78 7.69 4.75
N THR A 39 -33.18 7.14 3.61
CA THR A 39 -34.49 6.48 3.42
C THR A 39 -34.44 4.95 3.50
N ALA A 40 -33.26 4.33 3.53
CA ALA A 40 -33.13 2.88 3.64
C ALA A 40 -33.40 2.41 5.09
N SER A 41 -34.29 1.42 5.27
CA SER A 41 -34.61 0.88 6.59
C SER A 41 -33.37 0.29 7.28
N PRO A 42 -33.30 0.31 8.63
CA PRO A 42 -32.14 -0.19 9.39
C PRO A 42 -31.83 -1.67 9.18
N SER A 43 -32.81 -2.47 8.73
CA SER A 43 -32.63 -3.89 8.39
C SER A 43 -31.97 -4.06 7.03
N THR A 44 -32.39 -3.30 6.02
CA THR A 44 -31.82 -3.33 4.66
C THR A 44 -30.36 -2.89 4.65
N ARG A 45 -30.01 -1.84 5.43
CA ARG A 45 -28.61 -1.42 5.62
C ARG A 45 -27.74 -2.51 6.24
N ARG A 46 -28.23 -3.20 7.28
CA ARG A 46 -27.51 -4.29 7.95
C ARG A 46 -27.30 -5.50 7.04
N THR A 47 -28.28 -5.85 6.21
CA THR A 47 -28.17 -6.99 5.28
C THR A 47 -27.18 -6.71 4.15
N LEU A 48 -27.22 -5.50 3.57
CA LEU A 48 -26.27 -5.09 2.51
C LEU A 48 -24.83 -4.96 3.03
N GLN A 49 -24.65 -4.49 4.28
CA GLN A 49 -23.35 -4.47 4.95
C GLN A 49 -22.83 -5.88 5.30
N ALA A 50 -23.72 -6.80 5.70
CA ALA A 50 -23.34 -8.17 6.06
C ALA A 50 -22.91 -9.03 4.86
N THR A 51 -23.37 -8.70 3.65
CA THR A 51 -23.07 -9.47 2.42
C THR A 51 -21.97 -8.90 1.55
N GLY A 52 -21.35 -7.77 1.94
CA GLY A 52 -20.20 -7.20 1.21
C GLY A 52 -20.54 -6.68 -0.19
N HIS A 53 -21.81 -6.45 -0.48
CA HIS A 53 -22.27 -5.86 -1.73
C HIS A 53 -22.95 -4.54 -1.45
N ALA A 54 -22.28 -3.47 -1.86
CA ALA A 54 -22.92 -2.19 -1.95
C ALA A 54 -22.43 -1.53 -3.24
N LEU A 55 -23.20 -1.77 -4.29
CA LEU A 55 -23.22 -0.97 -5.51
C LEU A 55 -24.48 -0.10 -5.39
N THR A 56 -24.31 1.17 -5.05
CA THR A 56 -25.37 2.17 -5.22
C THR A 56 -25.55 2.42 -6.71
N GLY A 57 -26.78 2.31 -7.21
CA GLY A 57 -27.12 2.49 -8.64
C GLY A 57 -27.99 1.38 -9.24
N ILE A 58 -28.34 0.36 -8.48
CA ILE A 58 -29.22 -0.74 -8.93
C ILE A 58 -30.30 -0.98 -7.86
N VAL A 59 -31.55 -0.77 -8.22
CA VAL A 59 -32.73 -1.03 -7.37
C VAL A 59 -33.23 -2.45 -7.67
N LEU A 60 -33.61 -3.18 -6.63
CA LEU A 60 -34.25 -4.47 -6.76
C LEU A 60 -35.63 -4.29 -7.44
N SER A 61 -35.74 -4.65 -8.70
CA SER A 61 -36.97 -4.50 -9.50
C SER A 61 -37.95 -5.64 -9.23
N GLN A 62 -37.43 -6.86 -9.13
CA GLN A 62 -38.21 -8.05 -8.82
C GLN A 62 -37.42 -9.00 -7.95
N CYS A 63 -38.13 -9.68 -7.06
CA CYS A 63 -37.59 -10.78 -6.27
C CYS A 63 -38.34 -12.05 -6.64
N ARG A 64 -37.62 -13.05 -7.14
CA ARG A 64 -38.17 -14.39 -7.35
C ARG A 64 -37.39 -15.41 -6.54
N THR A 65 -38.10 -16.38 -5.98
CA THR A 65 -37.46 -17.53 -5.35
C THR A 65 -36.96 -18.46 -6.45
N GLY A 66 -35.64 -18.46 -6.65
CA GLY A 66 -35.01 -19.36 -7.61
C GLY A 66 -35.01 -20.80 -7.11
N LEU A 67 -34.93 -21.75 -8.05
CA LEU A 67 -34.74 -23.17 -7.76
C LEU A 67 -33.44 -23.34 -6.98
N GLY A 68 -33.55 -23.64 -5.67
CA GLY A 68 -32.44 -23.57 -4.72
C GLY A 68 -32.74 -22.89 -3.38
N GLY A 69 -33.96 -22.34 -3.19
CA GLY A 69 -34.36 -21.66 -1.95
C GLY A 69 -33.62 -20.34 -1.72
N ARG A 70 -32.85 -19.88 -2.71
CA ARG A 70 -32.20 -18.58 -2.71
C ARG A 70 -33.11 -17.57 -3.39
N VAL A 71 -33.26 -16.43 -2.74
CA VAL A 71 -33.95 -15.27 -3.31
C VAL A 71 -33.04 -14.71 -4.41
N VAL A 72 -33.52 -14.75 -5.65
CA VAL A 72 -32.85 -14.14 -6.80
C VAL A 72 -33.53 -12.81 -7.05
N GLY A 73 -32.79 -11.74 -6.77
CA GLY A 73 -33.19 -10.40 -7.10
C GLY A 73 -32.79 -10.06 -8.54
N GLU A 74 -33.73 -9.55 -9.32
CA GLU A 74 -33.47 -8.92 -10.60
C GLU A 74 -33.34 -7.42 -10.34
N PHE A 75 -32.17 -6.86 -10.65
CA PHE A 75 -31.83 -5.49 -10.33
C PHE A 75 -31.87 -4.64 -11.61
N VAL A 76 -32.55 -3.49 -11.54
CA VAL A 76 -32.57 -2.49 -12.61
C VAL A 76 -31.83 -1.24 -12.17
N PRO A 77 -31.20 -0.47 -13.07
CA PRO A 77 -30.64 0.82 -12.72
C PRO A 77 -31.69 1.69 -12.01
N ASP A 78 -31.29 2.37 -10.95
CA ASP A 78 -32.16 3.36 -10.32
C ASP A 78 -32.54 4.42 -11.37
N ALA A 79 -33.83 4.77 -11.48
CA ALA A 79 -34.30 5.78 -12.44
C ALA A 79 -33.69 7.17 -12.16
N ALA A 80 -33.14 7.41 -10.96
CA ALA A 80 -32.36 8.60 -10.64
C ALA A 80 -30.93 8.58 -11.24
N VAL A 81 -30.47 7.43 -11.75
CA VAL A 81 -29.12 7.20 -12.32
C VAL A 81 -29.20 6.88 -13.83
N THR A 82 -30.41 6.85 -14.41
CA THR A 82 -30.59 6.74 -15.87
C THR A 82 -30.31 8.06 -16.59
N SER A 83 -29.11 8.60 -16.39
CA SER A 83 -28.38 9.35 -17.39
C SER A 83 -27.02 8.67 -17.58
N THR A 84 -27.01 7.64 -18.42
CA THR A 84 -25.85 7.14 -19.17
C THR A 84 -24.47 7.24 -18.46
N SER A 85 -24.23 6.44 -17.43
CA SER A 85 -22.93 5.82 -17.14
C SER A 85 -23.02 4.96 -15.86
N SER A 86 -22.58 3.70 -15.94
CA SER A 86 -22.52 2.82 -14.77
C SER A 86 -21.43 3.30 -13.80
N SER A 87 -21.81 4.09 -12.80
CA SER A 87 -20.89 4.61 -11.79
C SER A 87 -20.64 3.53 -10.71
N LYS A 88 -19.43 2.98 -10.67
CA LYS A 88 -18.97 2.13 -9.57
C LYS A 88 -18.58 3.03 -8.39
N ILE A 89 -19.27 2.92 -7.27
CA ILE A 89 -19.00 3.74 -6.07
C ILE A 89 -18.26 2.90 -5.01
N LYS A 90 -17.16 3.43 -4.49
CA LYS A 90 -16.32 2.80 -3.46
C LYS A 90 -16.84 3.18 -2.07
N LEU A 91 -17.30 2.21 -1.29
CA LEU A 91 -17.69 2.41 0.12
C LEU A 91 -16.51 2.19 1.06
N ALA A 92 -16.53 2.87 2.20
CA ALA A 92 -15.58 2.64 3.29
C ALA A 92 -15.60 1.17 3.70
N ASN A 93 -14.43 0.53 3.72
CA ASN A 93 -14.31 -0.90 3.97
C ASN A 93 -14.34 -1.18 5.47
N ASP A 94 -15.53 -1.35 6.05
CA ASP A 94 -15.69 -1.59 7.50
C ASP A 94 -14.96 -2.86 7.99
N VAL A 95 -14.64 -3.80 7.09
CA VAL A 95 -13.91 -5.03 7.46
C VAL A 95 -12.47 -4.76 7.91
N THR A 96 -11.79 -3.75 7.35
CA THR A 96 -10.39 -3.45 7.70
C THR A 96 -10.29 -2.87 9.11
N TYR A 97 -11.12 -1.88 9.43
CA TYR A 97 -11.24 -1.32 10.79
C TYR A 97 -11.69 -2.36 11.80
N ARG A 98 -12.69 -3.18 11.46
CA ARG A 98 -13.17 -4.24 12.34
C ARG A 98 -12.04 -5.20 12.76
N ARG A 99 -11.15 -5.60 11.83
CA ARG A 99 -10.01 -6.47 12.16
C ARG A 99 -8.98 -5.80 13.06
N MET A 100 -8.65 -4.53 12.79
CA MET A 100 -7.74 -3.77 13.65
C MET A 100 -8.33 -3.59 15.05
N ASN A 101 -9.61 -3.17 15.15
CA ASN A 101 -10.30 -2.99 16.41
C ASN A 101 -10.38 -4.30 17.20
N GLN A 102 -10.74 -5.42 16.58
CA GLN A 102 -10.75 -6.74 17.23
C GLN A 102 -9.36 -7.14 17.78
N THR A 103 -8.30 -6.81 17.05
CA THR A 103 -6.91 -7.09 17.46
C THR A 103 -6.52 -6.24 18.66
N MET A 104 -6.83 -4.94 18.63
CA MET A 104 -6.56 -4.03 19.74
C MET A 104 -7.42 -4.38 20.97
N GLU A 105 -8.71 -4.67 20.80
CA GLU A 105 -9.59 -5.12 21.89
C GLU A 105 -9.10 -6.42 22.54
N LYS A 106 -8.55 -7.35 21.73
CA LYS A 106 -7.92 -8.56 22.26
C LYS A 106 -6.71 -8.19 23.11
N MET A 107 -5.84 -7.30 22.62
CA MET A 107 -4.65 -6.85 23.36
C MET A 107 -5.01 -6.14 24.67
N VAL A 108 -6.05 -5.30 24.70
CA VAL A 108 -6.56 -4.67 25.95
C VAL A 108 -6.98 -5.70 27.00
N LYS A 109 -7.52 -6.84 26.57
CA LYS A 109 -8.02 -7.91 27.46
C LYS A 109 -6.94 -8.91 27.88
N MET A 110 -5.76 -8.86 27.28
CA MET A 110 -4.68 -9.81 27.60
C MET A 110 -4.11 -9.52 28.98
N ALA A 111 -3.97 -10.56 29.80
CA ALA A 111 -3.23 -10.46 31.05
C ALA A 111 -1.71 -10.41 30.77
N GLU A 112 -0.93 -9.84 31.69
CA GLU A 112 0.53 -9.78 31.52
C GLU A 112 1.19 -11.16 31.39
N SER A 113 0.60 -12.20 31.98
CA SER A 113 1.05 -13.59 31.85
C SER A 113 0.89 -14.14 30.42
N GLU A 114 0.02 -13.56 29.61
CA GLU A 114 -0.22 -13.93 28.22
C GLU A 114 0.72 -13.20 27.24
N HIS A 115 1.46 -12.19 27.71
CA HIS A 115 2.42 -11.46 26.87
C HIS A 115 3.61 -12.35 26.50
N THR A 116 3.73 -12.64 25.20
CA THR A 116 4.87 -13.38 24.64
C THR A 116 6.18 -12.62 24.87
N HIS A 117 7.31 -13.33 24.80
CA HIS A 117 8.62 -12.69 24.87
C HIS A 117 8.79 -11.63 23.75
N PHE A 118 8.36 -11.97 22.54
CA PHE A 118 8.31 -11.04 21.41
C PHE A 118 7.55 -9.75 21.75
N MET A 119 6.36 -9.84 22.34
CA MET A 119 5.59 -8.66 22.75
C MET A 119 6.36 -7.82 23.77
N ARG A 120 7.00 -8.45 24.77
CA ARG A 120 7.80 -7.74 25.78
C ARG A 120 8.95 -6.96 25.15
N VAL A 121 9.62 -7.52 24.14
CA VAL A 121 10.66 -6.83 23.37
C VAL A 121 10.05 -5.72 22.50
N ALA A 122 8.98 -6.00 21.77
CA ALA A 122 8.32 -5.04 20.89
C ALA A 122 7.72 -3.84 21.62
N PHE A 123 7.40 -3.96 22.90
CA PHE A 123 6.91 -2.89 23.76
C PHE A 123 7.99 -2.30 24.70
N GLY A 124 9.24 -2.75 24.60
CA GLY A 124 10.38 -2.17 25.33
C GLY A 124 10.47 -2.58 26.80
N HIS A 125 9.72 -3.59 27.23
CA HIS A 125 9.89 -4.19 28.57
C HIS A 125 11.20 -4.98 28.69
N THR A 126 11.72 -5.48 27.57
CA THR A 126 13.00 -6.17 27.46
C THR A 126 13.73 -5.72 26.20
N SER A 127 15.06 -5.82 26.20
CA SER A 127 15.86 -5.54 25.01
C SER A 127 15.87 -6.75 24.06
N PRO A 128 15.99 -6.53 22.74
CA PRO A 128 16.20 -7.60 21.77
C PRO A 128 17.47 -8.38 22.10
N MET A 129 17.45 -9.70 21.90
CA MET A 129 18.66 -10.49 22.07
C MET A 129 19.67 -10.17 20.96
N LEU A 130 20.96 -10.30 21.28
CA LEU A 130 22.01 -10.17 20.27
C LEU A 130 21.81 -11.22 19.17
N PRO A 131 22.03 -10.86 17.88
CA PRO A 131 21.93 -11.83 16.79
C PRO A 131 22.93 -12.98 16.99
N ASP A 132 22.43 -14.21 16.86
CA ASP A 132 23.22 -15.43 17.01
C ASP A 132 23.69 -15.91 15.63
N TYR A 133 24.84 -15.37 15.20
CA TYR A 133 25.45 -15.70 13.92
C TYR A 133 26.06 -17.12 13.89
N ASP A 134 26.28 -17.76 15.03
CA ASP A 134 26.76 -19.14 15.05
C ASP A 134 25.63 -20.11 14.69
N SER A 135 24.40 -19.78 15.09
CA SER A 135 23.21 -20.60 14.81
C SER A 135 22.82 -20.71 13.33
N ILE A 136 23.28 -19.79 12.47
CA ILE A 136 22.89 -19.77 11.05
C ILE A 136 23.72 -20.72 10.18
N GLY A 137 24.91 -21.12 10.65
CA GLY A 137 25.87 -21.93 9.90
C GLY A 137 26.38 -21.25 8.62
N ALA A 138 27.01 -22.03 7.73
CA ALA A 138 27.41 -21.55 6.42
C ALA A 138 26.19 -21.22 5.56
N LEU A 139 26.24 -20.09 4.85
CA LEU A 139 25.18 -19.64 3.94
C LEU A 139 25.62 -19.80 2.50
N GLU A 140 24.92 -20.66 1.78
CA GLU A 140 25.00 -20.74 0.32
C GLU A 140 23.83 -19.94 -0.25
N PHE A 141 24.13 -18.75 -0.77
CA PHE A 141 23.11 -17.89 -1.40
C PHE A 141 22.66 -18.51 -2.73
N THR A 142 21.36 -18.64 -2.93
CA THR A 142 20.81 -19.19 -4.19
C THR A 142 20.93 -18.22 -5.34
N ASP A 143 20.93 -16.92 -5.04
CA ASP A 143 21.12 -15.86 -6.02
C ASP A 143 22.56 -15.31 -5.97
N PRO A 144 23.37 -15.52 -7.02
CA PRO A 144 24.74 -15.03 -7.05
C PRO A 144 24.83 -13.51 -7.24
N THR A 145 23.76 -12.85 -7.66
CA THR A 145 23.73 -11.40 -7.98
C THR A 145 23.57 -10.50 -6.75
N LEU A 146 23.35 -11.09 -5.57
CA LEU A 146 23.21 -10.35 -4.32
C LEU A 146 24.50 -9.60 -3.96
N ASN A 147 24.36 -8.29 -3.71
CA ASN A 147 25.47 -7.48 -3.21
C ASN A 147 25.70 -7.69 -1.70
N ASP A 148 26.79 -7.12 -1.19
CA ASP A 148 27.21 -7.33 0.20
C ASP A 148 26.21 -6.78 1.23
N SER A 149 25.57 -5.63 0.94
CA SER A 149 24.56 -5.06 1.84
C SER A 149 23.32 -5.95 1.97
N GLN A 150 22.91 -6.59 0.87
CA GLN A 150 21.80 -7.54 0.84
C GLN A 150 22.17 -8.84 1.57
N LYS A 151 23.37 -9.38 1.31
CA LYS A 151 23.89 -10.57 2.01
C LYS A 151 23.97 -10.35 3.52
N GLU A 152 24.45 -9.18 3.95
CA GLU A 152 24.51 -8.83 5.36
C GLU A 152 23.13 -8.66 5.98
N ALA A 153 22.19 -8.00 5.28
CA ALA A 153 20.81 -7.90 5.76
C ALA A 153 20.15 -9.28 5.94
N ILE A 154 20.40 -10.22 5.04
CA ILE A 154 19.92 -11.61 5.13
C ILE A 154 20.55 -12.33 6.33
N ARG A 155 21.89 -12.27 6.48
CA ARG A 155 22.61 -12.85 7.62
C ARG A 155 22.06 -12.34 8.94
N PHE A 156 21.95 -11.03 9.07
CA PHE A 156 21.43 -10.37 10.25
C PHE A 156 19.98 -10.79 10.54
N ALA A 157 19.10 -10.78 9.53
CA ALA A 157 17.70 -11.16 9.70
C ALA A 157 17.53 -12.64 10.08
N LEU A 158 18.39 -13.54 9.59
CA LEU A 158 18.42 -14.94 10.02
C LEU A 158 18.89 -15.09 11.47
N ALA A 159 19.96 -14.39 11.84
CA ALA A 159 20.58 -14.45 13.18
C ALA A 159 19.76 -13.76 14.28
N ALA A 160 18.96 -12.75 13.95
CA ALA A 160 18.11 -12.05 14.91
C ALA A 160 17.08 -12.99 15.55
N ARG A 161 16.84 -12.86 16.85
CA ARG A 161 15.92 -13.73 17.60
C ARG A 161 14.47 -13.25 17.53
N GLU A 162 14.21 -11.99 17.89
CA GLU A 162 12.84 -11.46 17.94
C GLU A 162 12.53 -10.47 16.81
N ILE A 163 13.43 -9.52 16.53
CA ILE A 163 13.15 -8.38 15.65
C ILE A 163 14.34 -8.13 14.73
N ALA A 164 14.07 -8.05 13.42
CA ALA A 164 15.00 -7.51 12.44
C ALA A 164 14.31 -6.47 11.55
N LEU A 165 14.98 -5.33 11.32
CA LEU A 165 14.54 -4.30 10.40
C LEU A 165 15.45 -4.28 9.17
N ILE A 166 14.86 -4.47 8.00
CA ILE A 166 15.53 -4.28 6.71
C ILE A 166 15.07 -2.94 6.15
N HIS A 167 15.94 -1.95 6.21
CA HIS A 167 15.71 -0.64 5.60
C HIS A 167 16.11 -0.73 4.13
N GLY A 168 15.12 -0.71 3.24
CA GLY A 168 15.33 -0.78 1.80
C GLY A 168 14.96 0.53 1.11
N PRO A 169 15.89 1.48 0.96
CA PRO A 169 15.71 2.69 0.16
C PRO A 169 15.31 2.41 -1.29
N PRO A 170 14.89 3.45 -2.06
CA PRO A 170 14.47 3.31 -3.45
C PRO A 170 15.50 2.57 -4.32
N GLY A 171 15.03 1.60 -5.12
CA GLY A 171 15.88 0.89 -6.08
C GLY A 171 16.86 -0.13 -5.49
N THR A 172 16.91 -0.33 -4.16
CA THR A 172 17.93 -1.19 -3.51
C THR A 172 17.66 -2.70 -3.55
N GLY A 173 16.56 -3.13 -4.19
CA GLY A 173 16.21 -4.54 -4.29
C GLY A 173 15.68 -5.14 -2.98
N LYS A 174 14.87 -4.37 -2.22
CA LYS A 174 14.22 -4.84 -0.98
C LYS A 174 13.46 -6.17 -1.17
N THR A 175 12.55 -6.22 -2.14
CA THR A 175 11.80 -7.44 -2.45
C THR A 175 12.74 -8.58 -2.85
N HIS A 176 13.75 -8.31 -3.69
CA HIS A 176 14.74 -9.31 -4.10
C HIS A 176 15.51 -9.90 -2.90
N THR A 177 15.88 -9.06 -1.94
CA THR A 177 16.50 -9.48 -0.66
C THR A 177 15.56 -10.35 0.17
N LEU A 178 14.28 -9.99 0.25
CA LEU A 178 13.27 -10.79 0.95
C LEU A 178 13.06 -12.16 0.30
N ILE A 179 13.10 -12.27 -1.03
CA ILE A 179 12.98 -13.57 -1.72
C ILE A 179 14.08 -14.51 -1.25
N GLU A 180 15.33 -14.07 -1.26
CA GLU A 180 16.44 -14.89 -0.78
C GLU A 180 16.28 -15.22 0.70
N LEU A 181 15.93 -14.25 1.54
CA LEU A 181 15.70 -14.49 2.97
C LEU A 181 14.64 -15.59 3.21
N ILE A 182 13.52 -15.54 2.49
CA ILE A 182 12.45 -16.55 2.58
C ILE A 182 12.97 -17.92 2.15
N VAL A 183 13.73 -18.01 1.06
CA VAL A 183 14.34 -19.27 0.59
C VAL A 183 15.27 -19.85 1.66
N GLN A 184 16.12 -19.01 2.26
CA GLN A 184 17.03 -19.42 3.33
C GLN A 184 16.30 -19.91 4.59
N MET A 185 15.16 -19.29 4.94
CA MET A 185 14.31 -19.74 6.05
C MET A 185 13.64 -21.08 5.74
N VAL A 186 13.12 -21.27 4.52
CA VAL A 186 12.48 -22.52 4.08
C VAL A 186 13.48 -23.66 4.03
N GLN A 187 14.70 -23.45 3.54
CA GLN A 187 15.78 -24.45 3.57
C GLN A 187 16.13 -24.90 4.99
N ARG A 188 15.93 -24.02 5.98
CA ARG A 188 16.08 -24.31 7.41
C ARG A 188 14.82 -24.90 8.05
N LYS A 189 13.85 -25.32 7.23
CA LYS A 189 12.56 -25.92 7.64
C LYS A 189 11.70 -24.97 8.49
N GLN A 190 11.90 -23.66 8.36
CA GLN A 190 11.04 -22.68 9.02
C GLN A 190 9.78 -22.44 8.18
N ARG A 191 8.64 -22.31 8.86
CA ARG A 191 7.38 -21.85 8.26
C ARG A 191 7.27 -20.34 8.35
N VAL A 192 7.04 -19.70 7.22
CA VAL A 192 7.08 -18.24 7.09
C VAL A 192 5.68 -17.72 6.72
N LEU A 193 5.20 -16.73 7.47
CA LEU A 193 4.04 -15.92 7.08
C LEU A 193 4.54 -14.60 6.52
N VAL A 194 4.28 -14.34 5.23
CA VAL A 194 4.63 -13.09 4.57
C VAL A 194 3.39 -12.22 4.43
N CYS A 195 3.50 -10.99 4.89
CA CYS A 195 2.45 -10.01 4.91
C CYS A 195 2.86 -8.72 4.20
N GLY A 196 1.87 -7.98 3.72
CA GLY A 196 2.04 -6.60 3.26
C GLY A 196 0.73 -5.81 3.36
N PRO A 197 0.78 -4.47 3.34
CA PRO A 197 -0.41 -3.62 3.46
C PRO A 197 -1.30 -3.69 2.21
N SER A 198 -0.75 -4.02 1.03
CA SER A 198 -1.46 -4.06 -0.25
C SER A 198 -1.43 -5.46 -0.90
N ASN A 199 -2.33 -5.73 -1.84
CA ASN A 199 -2.24 -6.98 -2.62
C ASN A 199 -1.01 -6.98 -3.52
N ILE A 200 -0.69 -5.85 -4.17
CA ILE A 200 0.44 -5.73 -5.10
C ILE A 200 1.76 -6.07 -4.41
N SER A 201 2.00 -5.54 -3.20
CA SER A 201 3.23 -5.83 -2.45
C SER A 201 3.37 -7.34 -2.13
N VAL A 202 2.27 -8.02 -1.85
CA VAL A 202 2.28 -9.47 -1.56
C VAL A 202 2.43 -10.29 -2.84
N ASP A 203 1.70 -9.93 -3.89
CA ASP A 203 1.68 -10.65 -5.16
C ASP A 203 3.06 -10.59 -5.85
N ASN A 204 3.76 -9.45 -5.75
CA ASN A 204 5.14 -9.27 -6.21
C ASN A 204 6.14 -10.25 -5.55
N ILE A 205 5.89 -10.68 -4.32
CA ILE A 205 6.69 -11.70 -3.64
C ILE A 205 6.33 -13.09 -4.16
N VAL A 206 5.02 -13.38 -4.33
CA VAL A 206 4.57 -14.68 -4.85
C VAL A 206 5.17 -14.94 -6.23
N GLU A 207 5.10 -13.97 -7.14
CA GLU A 207 5.59 -14.08 -8.52
C GLU A 207 7.08 -14.44 -8.57
N ARG A 208 7.88 -13.91 -7.65
CA ARG A 208 9.33 -14.19 -7.57
C ARG A 208 9.68 -15.46 -6.79
N LEU A 209 8.81 -15.92 -5.89
CA LEU A 209 8.99 -17.19 -5.17
C LEU A 209 8.54 -18.40 -5.99
N ALA A 210 7.48 -18.26 -6.79
CA ALA A 210 6.88 -19.37 -7.53
C ALA A 210 7.90 -20.15 -8.39
N PRO A 211 8.82 -19.51 -9.15
CA PRO A 211 9.83 -20.22 -9.94
C PRO A 211 10.84 -21.01 -9.08
N LYS A 212 11.02 -20.65 -7.79
CA LYS A 212 11.97 -21.30 -6.88
C LYS A 212 11.45 -22.63 -6.31
N LYS A 213 10.30 -23.12 -6.77
CA LYS A 213 9.66 -24.39 -6.35
C LYS A 213 9.42 -24.50 -4.83
N VAL A 214 9.23 -23.35 -4.18
CA VAL A 214 8.87 -23.28 -2.76
C VAL A 214 7.36 -23.54 -2.64
N PRO A 215 6.89 -24.39 -1.69
CA PRO A 215 5.46 -24.57 -1.43
C PRO A 215 4.84 -23.28 -0.87
N VAL A 216 4.23 -22.49 -1.76
CA VAL A 216 3.59 -21.20 -1.45
C VAL A 216 2.07 -21.29 -1.50
N VAL A 217 1.40 -20.60 -0.57
CA VAL A 217 -0.06 -20.41 -0.59
C VAL A 217 -0.38 -18.93 -0.44
N ARG A 218 -1.13 -18.36 -1.39
CA ARG A 218 -1.58 -16.96 -1.38
C ARG A 218 -3.03 -16.84 -0.90
N ILE A 219 -3.25 -16.20 0.24
CA ILE A 219 -4.58 -15.97 0.83
C ILE A 219 -5.14 -14.61 0.40
N GLY A 220 -6.08 -14.63 -0.53
CA GLY A 220 -6.79 -13.44 -0.99
C GLY A 220 -7.87 -13.84 -1.99
N HIS A 221 -8.82 -12.93 -2.22
CA HIS A 221 -9.86 -13.19 -3.22
C HIS A 221 -9.26 -13.10 -4.63
N PRO A 222 -9.42 -14.11 -5.51
CA PRO A 222 -8.83 -14.17 -6.84
C PRO A 222 -9.00 -12.90 -7.68
N ALA A 223 -10.20 -12.30 -7.66
CA ALA A 223 -10.49 -11.03 -8.35
C ALA A 223 -9.64 -9.81 -7.93
N ARG A 224 -8.83 -9.91 -6.86
CA ARG A 224 -7.94 -8.85 -6.38
C ARG A 224 -6.46 -9.20 -6.50
N LEU A 225 -6.15 -10.37 -7.06
CA LEU A 225 -4.79 -10.87 -7.24
C LEU A 225 -4.32 -10.62 -8.66
N LEU A 226 -2.99 -10.52 -8.82
CA LEU A 226 -2.39 -10.52 -10.16
C LEU A 226 -2.66 -11.85 -10.89
N PRO A 227 -2.88 -11.84 -12.21
CA PRO A 227 -3.09 -13.05 -13.01
C PRO A 227 -1.99 -14.11 -12.82
N SER A 228 -0.72 -13.69 -12.76
CA SER A 228 0.44 -14.56 -12.56
C SER A 228 0.47 -15.27 -11.20
N VAL A 229 -0.35 -14.82 -10.25
CA VAL A 229 -0.38 -15.33 -8.87
C VAL A 229 -1.60 -16.23 -8.60
N LEU A 230 -2.57 -16.27 -9.52
CA LEU A 230 -3.85 -16.97 -9.32
C LEU A 230 -3.68 -18.46 -9.02
N ASP A 231 -2.74 -19.12 -9.69
CA ASP A 231 -2.47 -20.56 -9.51
C ASP A 231 -1.94 -20.91 -8.12
N HIS A 232 -1.43 -19.91 -7.40
CA HIS A 232 -0.96 -20.04 -6.02
C HIS A 232 -2.02 -19.59 -5.00
N SER A 233 -3.18 -19.11 -5.44
CA SER A 233 -4.24 -18.66 -4.54
C SER A 233 -4.88 -19.83 -3.81
N LEU A 234 -5.20 -19.65 -2.53
CA LEU A 234 -5.83 -20.68 -1.71
C LEU A 234 -7.11 -21.22 -2.36
N GLU A 235 -7.94 -20.35 -2.92
CA GLU A 235 -9.19 -20.74 -3.58
C GLU A 235 -8.95 -21.63 -4.81
N VAL A 236 -7.98 -21.29 -5.66
CA VAL A 236 -7.61 -22.13 -6.81
C VAL A 236 -7.01 -23.46 -6.34
N LEU A 237 -6.12 -23.44 -5.36
CA LEU A 237 -5.50 -24.66 -4.80
C LEU A 237 -6.53 -25.61 -4.17
N THR A 238 -7.60 -25.09 -3.56
CA THR A 238 -8.72 -25.90 -3.06
C THR A 238 -9.57 -26.54 -4.15
N HIS A 239 -9.29 -26.25 -5.43
CA HIS A 239 -9.94 -26.88 -6.58
C HIS A 239 -8.97 -27.71 -7.43
N THR A 240 -7.70 -27.36 -7.48
CA THR A 240 -6.71 -27.99 -8.37
C THR A 240 -5.84 -29.04 -7.68
N SER A 241 -5.64 -28.95 -6.36
CA SER A 241 -4.77 -29.88 -5.63
C SER A 241 -5.34 -31.30 -5.55
N GLU A 242 -4.47 -32.28 -5.29
CA GLU A 242 -4.92 -33.66 -5.00
C GLU A 242 -5.83 -33.70 -3.77
N ALA A 243 -5.52 -32.90 -2.75
CA ALA A 243 -6.36 -32.72 -1.56
C ALA A 243 -7.77 -32.20 -1.88
N ALA A 244 -7.95 -31.53 -3.02
CA ALA A 244 -9.24 -31.02 -3.49
C ALA A 244 -10.12 -32.07 -4.18
N ALA A 245 -9.61 -33.28 -4.51
CA ALA A 245 -10.40 -34.32 -5.15
C ALA A 245 -11.70 -34.62 -4.38
N ILE A 246 -11.59 -34.72 -3.06
CA ILE A 246 -12.68 -35.02 -2.14
C ILE A 246 -13.76 -33.90 -2.13
N VAL A 247 -13.35 -32.64 -2.32
CA VAL A 247 -14.24 -31.47 -2.38
C VAL A 247 -14.96 -31.40 -3.72
N ARG A 248 -14.29 -31.77 -4.82
CA ARG A 248 -14.86 -31.80 -6.17
C ARG A 248 -16.00 -32.80 -6.29
N ASP A 249 -15.90 -33.96 -5.67
CA ASP A 249 -16.94 -34.99 -5.74
C ASP A 249 -18.24 -34.54 -5.06
N VAL A 250 -18.15 -33.98 -3.85
CA VAL A 250 -19.32 -33.40 -3.16
C VAL A 250 -19.90 -32.23 -3.94
N ARG A 251 -19.05 -31.41 -4.59
CA ARG A 251 -19.56 -30.32 -5.43
C ARG A 251 -20.36 -30.84 -6.62
N LYS A 252 -19.88 -31.88 -7.29
CA LYS A 252 -20.62 -32.52 -8.40
C LYS A 252 -21.97 -33.06 -7.93
N GLU A 253 -22.03 -33.68 -6.75
CA GLU A 253 -23.29 -34.16 -6.18
C GLU A 253 -24.27 -33.02 -5.87
N ILE A 254 -23.78 -31.90 -5.32
CA ILE A 254 -24.58 -30.69 -5.09
C ILE A 254 -25.14 -30.17 -6.42
N ASP A 255 -24.31 -30.05 -7.45
CA ASP A 255 -24.72 -29.51 -8.74
C ASP A 255 -25.76 -30.42 -9.43
N GLN A 256 -25.58 -31.75 -9.34
CA GLN A 256 -26.55 -32.74 -9.84
C GLN A 256 -27.90 -32.66 -9.11
N LYS A 257 -27.90 -32.63 -7.77
CA LYS A 257 -29.11 -32.49 -6.94
C LYS A 257 -29.78 -31.13 -7.15
N GLN A 258 -29.02 -30.07 -7.36
CA GLN A 258 -29.58 -28.75 -7.65
C GLN A 258 -30.23 -28.70 -9.04
N ALA A 259 -29.64 -29.37 -10.04
CA ALA A 259 -30.23 -29.51 -11.36
C ALA A 259 -31.53 -30.35 -11.34
N SER A 260 -31.62 -31.36 -10.47
CA SER A 260 -32.83 -32.18 -10.36
C SER A 260 -34.04 -31.40 -9.81
N ILE A 261 -33.85 -30.38 -8.97
CA ILE A 261 -34.94 -29.51 -8.47
C ILE A 261 -35.75 -28.93 -9.64
N ARG A 262 -35.07 -28.49 -10.72
CA ARG A 262 -35.75 -27.89 -11.89
C ARG A 262 -36.69 -28.88 -12.58
N LYS A 263 -36.42 -30.17 -12.48
CA LYS A 263 -37.18 -31.25 -13.14
C LYS A 263 -38.29 -31.82 -12.24
N THR A 264 -38.18 -31.67 -10.93
CA THR A 264 -39.16 -32.21 -9.98
C THR A 264 -40.41 -31.33 -9.90
N ARG A 265 -41.60 -31.92 -10.14
CA ARG A 265 -42.91 -31.23 -10.06
C ARG A 265 -43.60 -31.40 -8.70
N ALA A 266 -43.35 -32.49 -7.99
CA ALA A 266 -43.99 -32.77 -6.70
C ALA A 266 -43.34 -31.97 -5.54
N ALA A 267 -44.16 -31.31 -4.72
CA ALA A 267 -43.70 -30.49 -3.61
C ALA A 267 -42.96 -31.30 -2.52
N ARG A 268 -43.41 -32.53 -2.25
CA ARG A 268 -42.79 -33.44 -1.27
C ARG A 268 -41.38 -33.87 -1.69
N GLU A 269 -41.19 -34.21 -2.96
CA GLU A 269 -39.89 -34.59 -3.52
C GLU A 269 -38.93 -33.40 -3.57
N ARG A 270 -39.41 -32.20 -3.90
CA ARG A 270 -38.58 -30.98 -3.81
C ARG A 270 -38.08 -30.74 -2.38
N ARG A 271 -38.92 -30.97 -1.38
CA ARG A 271 -38.54 -30.79 0.03
C ARG A 271 -37.44 -31.77 0.43
N ALA A 272 -37.55 -33.04 0.05
CA ALA A 272 -36.49 -34.03 0.27
C ALA A 272 -35.16 -33.63 -0.41
N ILE A 273 -35.21 -33.14 -1.66
CA ILE A 273 -34.00 -32.65 -2.35
C ILE A 273 -33.38 -31.44 -1.63
N TYR A 274 -34.19 -30.54 -1.06
CA TYR A 274 -33.69 -29.43 -0.26
C TYR A 274 -33.01 -29.88 1.04
N ASP A 275 -33.55 -30.91 1.70
CA ASP A 275 -32.94 -31.49 2.89
C ASP A 275 -31.61 -32.18 2.55
N ASP A 276 -31.57 -32.98 1.49
CA ASP A 276 -30.32 -33.57 0.96
C ASP A 276 -29.27 -32.49 0.63
N LEU A 277 -29.67 -31.42 -0.06
CA LEU A 277 -28.76 -30.31 -0.39
C LEU A 277 -28.25 -29.59 0.85
N ARG A 278 -29.06 -29.51 1.91
CA ARG A 278 -28.62 -28.91 3.18
C ARG A 278 -27.52 -29.76 3.82
N GLU A 279 -27.66 -31.08 3.79
CA GLU A 279 -26.65 -32.01 4.29
C GLU A 279 -25.38 -31.99 3.45
N LEU A 280 -25.51 -32.09 2.12
CA LEU A 280 -24.38 -31.99 1.20
C LEU A 280 -23.63 -30.65 1.35
N ARG A 281 -24.35 -29.54 1.54
CA ARG A 281 -23.72 -28.23 1.82
C ARG A 281 -23.03 -28.15 3.19
N ARG A 282 -23.46 -28.94 4.18
CA ARG A 282 -22.78 -29.04 5.48
C ARG A 282 -21.49 -29.83 5.29
N GLU A 283 -21.58 -31.00 4.67
CA GLU A 283 -20.44 -31.86 4.38
C GLU A 283 -19.40 -31.17 3.48
N PHE A 284 -19.84 -30.46 2.45
CA PHE A 284 -18.97 -29.67 1.58
C PHE A 284 -18.13 -28.68 2.38
N ARG A 285 -18.76 -27.91 3.30
CA ARG A 285 -18.07 -26.93 4.14
C ARG A 285 -17.07 -27.60 5.09
N GLU A 286 -17.42 -28.74 5.67
CA GLU A 286 -16.50 -29.48 6.55
C GLU A 286 -15.27 -30.01 5.79
N ARG A 287 -15.49 -30.57 4.60
CA ARG A 287 -14.40 -31.06 3.73
C ARG A 287 -13.54 -29.93 3.19
N GLU A 288 -14.15 -28.83 2.77
CA GLU A 288 -13.47 -27.61 2.32
C GLU A 288 -12.59 -27.03 3.43
N ASN A 289 -13.13 -26.89 4.65
CA ASN A 289 -12.34 -26.42 5.81
C ASN A 289 -11.14 -27.32 6.10
N LYS A 290 -11.31 -28.65 6.06
CA LYS A 290 -10.20 -29.60 6.24
C LYS A 290 -9.15 -29.51 5.13
N CYS A 291 -9.60 -29.34 3.87
CA CYS A 291 -8.71 -29.14 2.73
C CYS A 291 -7.88 -27.85 2.89
N VAL A 292 -8.53 -26.74 3.22
CA VAL A 292 -7.88 -25.45 3.51
C VAL A 292 -6.88 -25.59 4.66
N GLU A 293 -7.26 -26.22 5.76
CA GLU A 293 -6.38 -26.42 6.90
C GLU A 293 -5.12 -27.24 6.53
N ASN A 294 -5.29 -28.32 5.77
CA ASN A 294 -4.17 -29.16 5.32
C ASN A 294 -3.25 -28.39 4.36
N LEU A 295 -3.80 -27.72 3.35
CA LEU A 295 -3.04 -26.92 2.38
C LEU A 295 -2.21 -25.84 3.07
N VAL A 296 -2.82 -25.11 4.00
CA VAL A 296 -2.12 -24.06 4.76
C VAL A 296 -1.06 -24.70 5.66
N ARG A 297 -1.37 -25.77 6.39
CA ARG A 297 -0.43 -26.44 7.30
C ARG A 297 0.80 -27.02 6.59
N GLU A 298 0.61 -27.60 5.41
CA GLU A 298 1.67 -28.24 4.61
C GLU A 298 2.52 -27.22 3.85
N SER A 299 2.03 -26.00 3.64
CA SER A 299 2.80 -24.94 3.00
C SER A 299 3.95 -24.45 3.89
N SER A 300 5.11 -24.23 3.26
CA SER A 300 6.29 -23.65 3.90
C SER A 300 6.18 -22.13 3.99
N VAL A 301 5.51 -21.51 3.01
CA VAL A 301 5.30 -20.06 2.96
C VAL A 301 3.84 -19.75 2.72
N VAL A 302 3.23 -18.98 3.61
CA VAL A 302 1.88 -18.44 3.42
C VAL A 302 1.96 -16.94 3.23
N LEU A 303 1.28 -16.43 2.21
CA LEU A 303 1.29 -15.02 1.84
C LEU A 303 -0.11 -14.43 1.95
N ALA A 304 -0.26 -13.32 2.65
CA ALA A 304 -1.54 -12.64 2.82
C ALA A 304 -1.35 -11.13 2.91
N THR A 305 -2.40 -10.34 2.70
CA THR A 305 -2.35 -8.95 3.19
C THR A 305 -2.38 -8.96 4.72
N LEU A 306 -1.91 -7.89 5.38
CA LEU A 306 -1.97 -7.78 6.84
C LEU A 306 -3.37 -8.01 7.39
N HIS A 307 -4.40 -7.47 6.71
CA HIS A 307 -5.77 -7.80 7.04
C HIS A 307 -6.07 -9.27 6.77
N GLY A 308 -5.75 -9.78 5.58
CA GLY A 308 -5.95 -11.16 5.18
C GLY A 308 -5.39 -12.18 6.18
N ALA A 309 -4.29 -11.84 6.87
CA ALA A 309 -3.67 -12.67 7.89
C ALA A 309 -4.60 -12.96 9.10
N GLY A 310 -5.55 -12.07 9.39
CA GLY A 310 -6.60 -12.30 10.39
C GLY A 310 -7.77 -13.17 9.89
N GLY A 311 -7.63 -13.82 8.74
CA GLY A 311 -8.66 -14.69 8.16
C GLY A 311 -8.85 -15.99 8.94
N HIS A 312 -10.05 -16.57 8.84
CA HIS A 312 -10.35 -17.84 9.51
C HIS A 312 -9.44 -18.98 9.03
N GLN A 313 -8.94 -18.89 7.80
CA GLN A 313 -8.03 -19.87 7.18
C GLN A 313 -6.68 -19.98 7.90
N LEU A 314 -6.26 -18.92 8.61
CA LEU A 314 -5.02 -18.91 9.40
C LEU A 314 -5.23 -19.11 10.89
N LYS A 315 -6.48 -19.33 11.32
CA LYS A 315 -6.77 -19.55 12.73
C LYS A 315 -6.01 -20.78 13.24
N ASN A 316 -5.35 -20.64 14.39
CA ASN A 316 -4.54 -21.68 15.04
C ASN A 316 -3.31 -22.15 14.24
N GLN A 317 -2.96 -21.49 13.13
CA GLN A 317 -1.71 -21.76 12.43
C GLN A 317 -0.55 -21.10 13.16
N LYS A 318 0.58 -21.80 13.27
CA LYS A 318 1.82 -21.28 13.84
C LYS A 318 2.87 -21.10 12.75
N PHE A 319 3.57 -19.99 12.83
CA PHE A 319 4.67 -19.63 11.94
C PHE A 319 5.88 -19.29 12.79
N ASP A 320 7.06 -19.71 12.34
CA ASP A 320 8.31 -19.45 13.06
C ASP A 320 8.73 -17.97 12.90
N VAL A 321 8.41 -17.40 11.74
CA VAL A 321 8.76 -16.01 11.38
C VAL A 321 7.57 -15.35 10.66
N VAL A 322 7.26 -14.13 11.05
CA VAL A 322 6.40 -13.22 10.27
C VAL A 322 7.28 -12.20 9.54
N ILE A 323 7.13 -12.09 8.22
CA ILE A 323 7.78 -11.04 7.42
C ILE A 323 6.71 -10.04 7.02
N ILE A 324 6.96 -8.74 7.22
CA ILE A 324 6.08 -7.68 6.75
C ILE A 324 6.85 -6.82 5.75
N ASP A 325 6.51 -6.91 4.47
CA ASP A 325 7.01 -6.01 3.43
C ASP A 325 6.18 -4.71 3.40
N GLU A 326 6.82 -3.62 2.98
CA GLU A 326 6.28 -2.25 3.04
C GLU A 326 5.74 -1.88 4.44
N ALA A 327 6.43 -2.31 5.50
CA ALA A 327 6.01 -2.07 6.89
C ALA A 327 5.92 -0.59 7.26
N SER A 328 6.67 0.28 6.57
CA SER A 328 6.62 1.75 6.75
C SER A 328 5.39 2.41 6.11
N GLN A 329 4.57 1.66 5.38
CA GLN A 329 3.29 2.12 4.80
C GLN A 329 2.08 1.53 5.53
N ALA A 330 2.31 0.74 6.58
CA ALA A 330 1.26 0.07 7.34
C ALA A 330 0.99 0.80 8.66
N LEU A 331 -0.29 0.91 9.02
CA LEU A 331 -0.67 1.32 10.38
C LEU A 331 -0.16 0.28 11.37
N GLU A 332 0.36 0.72 12.53
CA GLU A 332 0.88 -0.22 13.52
C GLU A 332 -0.20 -1.22 14.00
N ALA A 333 -1.44 -0.75 14.21
CA ALA A 333 -2.55 -1.62 14.58
C ALA A 333 -2.83 -2.74 13.55
N GLN A 334 -2.52 -2.48 12.27
CA GLN A 334 -2.64 -3.44 11.19
C GLN A 334 -1.54 -4.51 11.27
N CYS A 335 -0.31 -4.11 11.59
CA CYS A 335 0.83 -5.02 11.79
C CYS A 335 0.59 -6.01 12.92
N TRP A 336 -0.12 -5.62 13.98
CA TRP A 336 -0.41 -6.50 15.11
C TRP A 336 -1.33 -7.68 14.78
N ILE A 337 -2.09 -7.65 13.68
CA ILE A 337 -2.99 -8.73 13.27
C ILE A 337 -2.25 -10.08 13.16
N PRO A 338 -1.16 -10.21 12.37
CA PRO A 338 -0.34 -11.43 12.34
C PRO A 338 0.62 -11.58 13.53
N LEU A 339 0.94 -10.51 14.26
CA LEU A 339 2.03 -10.52 15.25
C LEU A 339 1.63 -11.00 16.64
N LEU A 340 0.34 -11.05 16.98
CA LEU A 340 -0.10 -11.53 18.31
C LEU A 340 0.35 -12.96 18.63
N SER A 341 0.60 -13.79 17.62
CA SER A 341 1.08 -15.16 17.77
C SER A 341 2.52 -15.35 17.28
N ALA A 342 3.22 -14.28 16.92
CA ALA A 342 4.57 -14.35 16.38
C ALA A 342 5.61 -14.47 17.50
N SER A 343 6.66 -15.26 17.23
CA SER A 343 7.89 -15.32 18.02
C SER A 343 8.99 -14.41 17.47
N LYS A 344 8.98 -14.20 16.15
CA LYS A 344 9.98 -13.41 15.42
C LYS A 344 9.31 -12.62 14.30
N VAL A 345 9.78 -11.39 14.09
CA VAL A 345 9.38 -10.53 12.98
C VAL A 345 10.58 -10.03 12.18
N VAL A 346 10.44 -9.99 10.86
CA VAL A 346 11.28 -9.21 9.97
C VAL A 346 10.43 -8.12 9.33
N LEU A 347 10.74 -6.86 9.59
CA LEU A 347 10.06 -5.73 8.97
C LEU A 347 10.94 -5.17 7.87
N ALA A 348 10.42 -5.14 6.65
CA ALA A 348 11.09 -4.52 5.52
C ALA A 348 10.30 -3.29 5.08
N GLY A 349 11.00 -2.18 4.86
CA GLY A 349 10.36 -0.94 4.44
C GLY A 349 11.36 0.20 4.31
N ASP A 350 10.81 1.38 4.06
CA ASP A 350 11.56 2.63 4.05
C ASP A 350 10.79 3.71 4.81
N HIS A 351 11.19 3.92 6.06
CA HIS A 351 10.64 4.94 6.94
C HIS A 351 10.97 6.39 6.53
N LEU A 352 11.76 6.59 5.46
CA LEU A 352 12.04 7.89 4.87
C LEU A 352 11.21 8.17 3.61
N GLN A 353 10.36 7.22 3.20
CA GLN A 353 9.29 7.42 2.21
C GLN A 353 7.93 7.64 2.92
N LEU A 354 6.83 7.67 2.16
CA LEU A 354 5.51 8.02 2.68
C LEU A 354 5.07 7.11 3.84
N PRO A 355 4.53 7.70 4.93
CA PRO A 355 3.83 6.95 5.97
C PRO A 355 2.48 6.41 5.45
N PRO A 356 1.77 5.58 6.24
CA PRO A 356 0.37 5.25 5.94
C PRO A 356 -0.48 6.52 5.78
N THR A 357 -1.38 6.52 4.79
CA THR A 357 -2.32 7.62 4.59
C THR A 357 -3.36 7.68 5.72
N VAL A 358 -3.44 8.81 6.41
CA VAL A 358 -4.38 9.09 7.51
C VAL A 358 -5.21 10.32 7.15
N LYS A 359 -6.54 10.20 7.20
CA LYS A 359 -7.48 11.29 6.86
C LYS A 359 -7.85 12.16 8.06
N SER A 360 -7.78 11.59 9.26
CA SER A 360 -8.05 12.31 10.50
C SER A 360 -6.94 13.32 10.77
N THR A 361 -7.33 14.56 11.07
CA THR A 361 -6.38 15.60 11.47
C THR A 361 -5.90 15.34 12.90
N LYS A 362 -4.68 15.81 13.22
CA LYS A 362 -4.12 15.75 14.58
C LYS A 362 -5.04 16.41 15.62
N GLU A 363 -5.79 17.44 15.23
CA GLU A 363 -6.77 18.10 16.08
C GLU A 363 -8.01 17.22 16.35
N ASN A 364 -8.54 16.55 15.33
CA ASN A 364 -9.68 15.64 15.49
C ASN A 364 -9.31 14.43 16.35
N ALA A 365 -8.10 13.89 16.17
CA ALA A 365 -7.55 12.83 17.01
C ALA A 365 -7.41 13.28 18.48
N LYS A 366 -6.90 14.49 18.74
CA LYS A 366 -6.80 15.06 20.10
C LYS A 366 -8.16 15.29 20.75
N LYS A 367 -9.17 15.77 20.00
CA LYS A 367 -10.54 15.94 20.49
C LYS A 367 -11.15 14.59 20.90
N ALA A 368 -11.02 13.57 20.05
CA ALA A 368 -11.52 12.22 20.34
C ALA A 368 -10.85 11.58 21.57
N ALA A 369 -9.54 11.83 21.78
CA ALA A 369 -8.82 11.41 22.97
C ALA A 369 -9.36 12.08 24.24
N LYS A 370 -9.55 13.40 24.21
CA LYS A 370 -10.05 14.19 25.34
C LYS A 370 -11.48 13.80 25.76
N GLU A 371 -12.37 13.56 24.78
CA GLU A 371 -13.76 13.14 25.05
C GLU A 371 -13.86 11.77 25.74
N LYS A 372 -12.88 10.87 25.57
CA LYS A 372 -12.84 9.59 26.27
C LYS A 372 -12.24 9.69 27.67
N GLU A 373 -11.24 10.56 27.84
CA GLU A 373 -10.65 10.85 29.15
C GLU A 373 -11.69 11.44 30.10
N ASP A 374 -12.55 12.34 29.61
CA ASP A 374 -13.68 12.91 30.35
C ASP A 374 -14.76 11.87 30.74
N LYS A 375 -14.84 10.74 30.01
CA LYS A 375 -15.82 9.67 30.25
C LYS A 375 -15.34 8.60 31.25
N LYS A 376 -14.12 8.70 31.81
CA LYS A 376 -13.52 7.72 32.74
C LYS A 376 -13.59 6.26 32.23
N GLU A 377 -13.49 6.04 30.92
CA GLU A 377 -13.33 4.70 30.38
C GLU A 377 -11.87 4.25 30.56
N ASN A 378 -11.67 3.02 31.06
CA ASN A 378 -10.38 2.52 31.54
C ASN A 378 -9.21 2.68 30.53
N GLY A 379 -8.15 3.39 30.95
CA GLY A 379 -6.80 3.32 30.37
C GLY A 379 -6.13 4.69 30.24
N GLU A 380 -4.91 4.84 30.76
CA GLU A 380 -4.06 6.00 30.46
C GLU A 380 -3.75 6.02 28.96
N LEU A 381 -4.15 7.10 28.28
CA LEU A 381 -3.84 7.31 26.87
C LEU A 381 -2.39 7.77 26.73
N LEU A 382 -1.70 7.27 25.70
CA LEU A 382 -0.34 7.68 25.43
C LEU A 382 -0.35 9.05 24.74
N GLU A 383 0.27 10.05 25.36
CA GLU A 383 0.50 11.34 24.74
C GLU A 383 1.43 11.19 23.51
N ASN A 384 1.15 11.95 22.45
CA ASN A 384 1.95 12.02 21.21
C ASN A 384 1.99 10.77 20.31
N VAL A 385 1.07 9.81 20.47
CA VAL A 385 0.93 8.70 19.50
C VAL A 385 0.12 9.16 18.29
N SER A 386 0.69 8.99 17.09
CA SER A 386 0.04 9.24 15.79
C SER A 386 -0.20 7.94 15.05
N LEU A 387 -1.27 7.88 14.24
CA LEU A 387 -1.47 6.77 13.29
C LEU A 387 -0.40 6.73 12.19
N GLU A 388 0.25 7.86 11.93
CA GLU A 388 1.37 7.96 10.97
C GLU A 388 2.65 7.29 11.51
N THR A 389 2.77 7.09 12.82
CA THR A 389 3.92 6.40 13.42
C THR A 389 3.79 4.91 13.15
N THR A 390 4.68 4.38 12.29
CA THR A 390 4.65 2.97 11.94
C THR A 390 5.34 2.10 13.00
N LEU A 391 5.05 0.79 12.96
CA LEU A 391 5.78 -0.18 13.79
C LEU A 391 7.30 -0.11 13.53
N PHE A 392 7.70 0.15 12.28
CA PHE A 392 9.10 0.29 11.90
C PHE A 392 9.73 1.50 12.59
N ASP A 393 9.11 2.68 12.49
CA ASP A 393 9.57 3.91 13.16
C ASP A 393 9.67 3.71 14.68
N ARG A 394 8.63 3.14 15.30
CA ARG A 394 8.58 2.95 16.75
C ARG A 394 9.66 2.02 17.26
N LEU A 395 9.86 0.87 16.60
CA LEU A 395 10.90 -0.09 17.00
C LEU A 395 12.31 0.47 16.78
N LEU A 396 12.54 1.19 15.68
CA LEU A 396 13.83 1.83 15.41
C LEU A 396 14.14 2.93 16.43
N SER A 397 13.16 3.75 16.78
CA SER A 397 13.28 4.77 17.84
C SER A 397 13.53 4.14 19.21
N MET A 398 12.86 3.01 19.48
CA MET A 398 12.94 2.31 20.76
C MET A 398 14.28 1.60 20.99
N HIS A 399 14.74 0.83 20.01
CA HIS A 399 15.89 -0.07 20.15
C HIS A 399 17.15 0.42 19.43
N GLY A 400 17.04 1.51 18.67
CA GLY A 400 18.16 2.11 17.95
C GLY A 400 18.58 1.32 16.71
N PRO A 401 19.70 1.72 16.06
CA PRO A 401 20.12 1.17 14.78
C PRO A 401 20.63 -0.28 14.86
N GLY A 402 20.88 -0.83 16.06
CA GLY A 402 21.39 -2.19 16.23
C GLY A 402 20.46 -3.26 15.65
N ILE A 403 19.14 -3.00 15.63
CA ILE A 403 18.14 -3.90 15.04
C ILE A 403 17.93 -3.70 13.53
N LYS A 404 18.67 -2.78 12.90
CA LYS A 404 18.47 -2.36 11.50
C LYS A 404 19.67 -2.73 10.62
N ARG A 405 19.39 -3.18 9.40
CA ARG A 405 20.36 -3.20 8.29
C ARG A 405 19.78 -2.45 7.11
N MET A 406 20.58 -1.55 6.54
CA MET A 406 20.19 -0.74 5.38
C MET A 406 20.84 -1.30 4.12
N LEU A 407 20.05 -1.45 3.06
CA LEU A 407 20.54 -1.77 1.73
C LEU A 407 21.12 -0.50 1.10
N THR A 408 22.31 -0.59 0.52
CA THR A 408 23.08 0.60 0.11
C THR A 408 23.23 0.75 -1.40
N THR A 409 23.29 -0.34 -2.16
CA THR A 409 23.40 -0.27 -3.63
C THR A 409 22.02 -0.21 -4.27
N GLN A 410 21.75 0.83 -5.07
CA GLN A 410 20.51 1.01 -5.83
C GLN A 410 20.68 0.71 -7.32
N TYR A 411 19.64 0.17 -7.94
CA TYR A 411 19.59 -0.31 -9.32
C TYR A 411 18.53 0.39 -10.18
N ARG A 412 18.11 1.60 -9.79
CA ARG A 412 17.06 2.37 -10.46
C ARG A 412 17.62 3.62 -11.14
N MET A 413 18.11 4.55 -10.33
CA MET A 413 18.36 5.95 -10.71
C MET A 413 19.76 6.12 -11.28
N HIS A 414 19.90 7.04 -12.24
CA HIS A 414 21.18 7.68 -12.56
C HIS A 414 21.82 8.30 -11.31
N GLU A 415 23.16 8.34 -11.23
CA GLU A 415 23.91 8.81 -10.06
C GLU A 415 23.56 10.26 -9.68
N LYS A 416 23.56 11.21 -10.63
CA LYS A 416 23.12 12.60 -10.41
C LYS A 416 21.73 12.71 -9.74
N ILE A 417 20.76 11.87 -10.13
CA ILE A 417 19.41 11.88 -9.54
C ILE A 417 19.45 11.35 -8.09
N MET A 418 20.24 10.30 -7.86
CA MET A 418 20.36 9.64 -6.56
C MET A 418 21.08 10.52 -5.52
N GLN A 419 22.01 11.37 -5.94
CA GLN A 419 22.94 12.09 -5.06
C GLN A 419 22.23 12.86 -3.96
N PHE A 420 21.28 13.75 -4.30
CA PHE A 420 20.60 14.56 -3.30
C PHE A 420 19.78 13.75 -2.28
N PRO A 421 18.90 12.80 -2.68
CA PRO A 421 18.26 11.89 -1.74
C PRO A 421 19.29 11.15 -0.85
N SER A 422 20.39 10.65 -1.42
CA SER A 422 21.44 9.95 -0.69
C SER A 422 21.99 10.81 0.45
N ASP A 423 22.42 12.02 0.13
CA ASP A 423 23.10 12.92 1.06
C ASP A 423 22.16 13.45 2.15
N GLU A 424 20.95 13.86 1.78
CA GLU A 424 20.04 14.52 2.72
C GLU A 424 19.20 13.56 3.56
N LEU A 425 18.95 12.34 3.07
CA LEU A 425 18.01 11.42 3.71
C LEU A 425 18.66 10.12 4.13
N TYR A 426 19.72 9.68 3.45
CA TYR A 426 20.28 8.34 3.63
C TYR A 426 21.76 8.36 4.09
N ASP A 427 22.17 9.43 4.78
CA ASP A 427 23.51 9.62 5.34
C ASP A 427 24.65 9.44 4.30
N SER A 428 24.42 9.79 3.03
CA SER A 428 25.36 9.56 1.92
C SER A 428 25.76 8.09 1.72
N LYS A 429 24.92 7.14 2.16
CA LYS A 429 25.20 5.69 2.06
C LYS A 429 24.66 5.04 0.78
N LEU A 430 23.82 5.72 0.00
CA LEU A 430 23.33 5.16 -1.25
C LEU A 430 24.37 5.26 -2.35
N MET A 431 24.56 4.16 -3.07
CA MET A 431 25.49 4.03 -4.19
C MET A 431 24.75 3.51 -5.41
N ALA A 432 25.00 4.13 -6.57
CA ALA A 432 24.46 3.64 -7.84
C ALA A 432 25.26 2.42 -8.30
N ALA A 433 24.57 1.34 -8.67
CA ALA A 433 25.23 0.22 -9.32
C ALA A 433 25.82 0.65 -10.68
N ASP A 434 26.91 -0.01 -11.10
CA ASP A 434 27.55 0.30 -12.40
C ASP A 434 26.59 0.19 -13.59
N SER A 435 25.59 -0.70 -13.52
CA SER A 435 24.56 -0.86 -14.55
C SER A 435 23.60 0.33 -14.67
N VAL A 436 23.65 1.27 -13.71
CA VAL A 436 22.66 2.34 -13.58
C VAL A 436 23.25 3.72 -13.42
N LYS A 437 24.49 3.83 -12.94
CA LYS A 437 25.08 5.13 -12.58
C LYS A 437 25.10 6.14 -13.74
N ASP A 438 25.35 5.67 -14.96
CA ASP A 438 25.51 6.50 -16.17
C ASP A 438 24.32 6.37 -17.17
N ARG A 439 23.17 5.82 -16.76
CA ARG A 439 22.06 5.53 -17.70
C ARG A 439 21.35 6.79 -18.19
N LEU A 440 21.25 6.98 -19.51
CA LEU A 440 20.55 8.13 -20.10
C LEU A 440 19.37 7.69 -20.97
N LEU A 441 18.46 8.62 -21.30
CA LEU A 441 17.30 8.30 -22.15
C LEU A 441 17.72 7.88 -23.55
N LYS A 442 18.78 8.47 -24.10
CA LYS A 442 19.33 8.06 -25.40
C LYS A 442 19.81 6.60 -25.46
N ASP A 443 20.07 5.98 -24.31
CA ASP A 443 20.51 4.57 -24.20
C ASP A 443 19.34 3.61 -23.94
N LEU A 444 18.12 4.01 -24.30
CA LEU A 444 16.96 3.13 -24.25
C LEU A 444 17.07 2.03 -25.32
N PRO A 445 16.39 0.88 -25.15
CA PRO A 445 16.51 -0.26 -26.06
C PRO A 445 15.80 -0.05 -27.41
N TYR A 446 15.24 1.14 -27.64
CA TYR A 446 14.56 1.54 -28.87
C TYR A 446 15.15 2.86 -29.39
N GLU A 447 14.79 3.25 -30.61
CA GLU A 447 15.33 4.44 -31.27
C GLU A 447 14.90 5.71 -30.54
N VAL A 448 15.88 6.48 -30.07
CA VAL A 448 15.71 7.77 -29.38
C VAL A 448 16.74 8.72 -29.97
N GLU A 449 16.28 9.90 -30.39
CA GLU A 449 17.15 10.95 -30.89
C GLU A 449 18.01 11.53 -29.77
N GLU A 450 19.28 11.75 -30.06
CA GLU A 450 20.22 12.35 -29.12
C GLU A 450 20.03 13.88 -29.09
N THR A 451 19.24 14.35 -28.13
CA THR A 451 18.88 15.74 -27.84
C THR A 451 19.51 16.22 -26.52
N ASP A 452 19.35 17.50 -26.18
CA ASP A 452 19.80 18.03 -24.89
C ASP A 452 19.05 17.37 -23.72
N ASP A 453 17.74 17.13 -23.87
CA ASP A 453 16.92 16.46 -22.85
C ASP A 453 17.24 14.99 -22.66
N THR A 454 17.60 14.27 -23.73
CA THR A 454 17.86 12.83 -23.65
C THR A 454 19.27 12.48 -23.20
N LYS A 455 20.18 13.48 -23.22
CA LYS A 455 21.55 13.40 -22.67
C LYS A 455 21.64 13.80 -21.22
N GLU A 456 20.70 14.60 -20.71
CA GLU A 456 20.75 15.08 -19.35
C GLU A 456 19.83 14.26 -18.42
N PRO A 457 20.35 13.69 -17.32
CA PRO A 457 19.52 12.94 -16.37
C PRO A 457 18.76 13.83 -15.38
N LEU A 458 19.14 15.10 -15.22
CA LEU A 458 18.53 16.02 -14.26
C LEU A 458 18.36 17.42 -14.87
N VAL A 459 17.12 17.84 -15.08
CA VAL A 459 16.74 19.14 -15.65
C VAL A 459 15.92 19.92 -14.62
N PHE A 460 16.16 21.23 -14.50
CA PHE A 460 15.37 22.12 -13.68
C PHE A 460 14.90 23.35 -14.47
N TRP A 461 13.59 23.43 -14.70
CA TRP A 461 12.92 24.63 -15.20
C TRP A 461 12.52 25.52 -14.03
N ASP A 462 13.32 26.55 -13.78
CA ASP A 462 13.07 27.52 -12.72
C ASP A 462 12.11 28.61 -13.21
N THR A 463 10.91 28.63 -12.63
CA THR A 463 9.83 29.57 -12.99
C THR A 463 9.81 30.81 -12.10
N GLN A 464 10.92 31.13 -11.42
CA GLN A 464 11.05 32.35 -10.63
C GLN A 464 10.81 33.63 -11.46
N GLY A 465 10.57 34.75 -10.78
CA GLY A 465 10.40 36.07 -11.43
C GLY A 465 8.95 36.56 -11.50
N GLY A 466 7.98 35.73 -11.09
CA GLY A 466 6.58 36.15 -10.88
C GLY A 466 5.65 35.99 -12.09
N ASP A 467 6.17 35.56 -13.25
CA ASP A 467 5.37 35.35 -14.47
C ASP A 467 4.56 34.04 -14.46
N PHE A 468 4.78 33.19 -13.45
CA PHE A 468 4.16 31.87 -13.30
C PHE A 468 3.35 31.78 -11.99
N PRO A 469 2.32 32.62 -11.77
CA PRO A 469 1.61 32.68 -10.50
C PRO A 469 0.74 31.44 -10.26
N GLU A 470 0.72 30.96 -9.02
CA GLU A 470 -0.22 29.93 -8.62
C GLU A 470 -1.68 30.45 -8.59
N LYS A 471 -2.62 29.55 -8.82
CA LYS A 471 -4.06 29.78 -8.69
C LYS A 471 -4.62 28.90 -7.58
N THR A 472 -5.64 29.42 -6.91
CA THR A 472 -6.49 28.63 -6.02
C THR A 472 -7.74 28.27 -6.81
N GLU A 473 -8.14 26.99 -6.79
CA GLU A 473 -9.47 26.65 -7.30
C GLU A 473 -10.52 27.26 -6.35
N ASP A 474 -11.05 28.41 -6.71
CA ASP A 474 -12.19 29.01 -6.01
C ASP A 474 -13.42 28.12 -6.18
N ALA A 475 -14.08 27.84 -5.05
CA ALA A 475 -15.32 27.08 -4.96
C ALA A 475 -16.51 27.86 -5.56
N ASP A 476 -16.56 28.04 -6.88
CA ASP A 476 -17.77 28.47 -7.59
C ASP A 476 -18.89 27.41 -7.57
N LEU A 477 -18.62 26.25 -6.95
CA LEU A 477 -19.61 25.29 -6.48
C LEU A 477 -19.73 25.36 -4.96
N GLY A 478 -20.33 26.45 -4.47
CA GLY A 478 -21.00 26.59 -3.18
C GLY A 478 -20.37 25.90 -1.95
N LYS A 479 -19.71 26.69 -1.10
CA LYS A 479 -19.45 26.46 0.34
C LYS A 479 -19.96 25.12 0.89
N LYS A 480 -19.24 24.00 0.67
CA LYS A 480 -19.48 22.70 1.33
C LYS A 480 -18.38 21.67 1.01
N ALA A 481 -17.21 21.82 1.64
CA ALA A 481 -16.43 20.71 2.20
C ALA A 481 -15.11 21.25 2.78
N HIS A 482 -14.76 20.82 4.00
CA HIS A 482 -13.43 21.00 4.58
C HIS A 482 -12.36 20.08 3.94
N LEU A 483 -12.46 19.81 2.62
CA LEU A 483 -11.37 19.20 1.85
C LEU A 483 -10.59 20.35 1.22
N GLY A 484 -9.33 20.50 1.62
CA GLY A 484 -8.51 21.68 1.36
C GLY A 484 -8.48 22.15 -0.08
N GLU A 485 -8.44 23.46 -0.25
CA GLU A 485 -8.25 24.17 -1.52
C GLU A 485 -7.07 23.56 -2.30
N SER A 486 -7.33 23.06 -3.50
CA SER A 486 -6.27 22.59 -4.39
C SER A 486 -5.65 23.77 -5.13
N LYS A 487 -4.38 23.61 -5.53
CA LYS A 487 -3.60 24.65 -6.20
C LYS A 487 -3.25 24.18 -7.60
N SER A 488 -3.16 25.12 -8.53
CA SER A 488 -2.72 24.88 -9.91
C SER A 488 -1.84 26.03 -10.39
N ASN A 489 -1.08 25.80 -11.45
CA ASN A 489 -0.23 26.76 -12.12
C ASN A 489 -0.25 26.43 -13.62
N ASP A 490 -1.06 27.18 -14.38
CA ASP A 490 -1.30 26.90 -15.80
C ASP A 490 -0.04 27.14 -16.65
N MET A 491 0.76 28.16 -16.30
CA MET A 491 2.00 28.47 -17.01
C MET A 491 3.06 27.40 -16.77
N GLU A 492 3.19 26.91 -15.53
CA GLU A 492 4.05 25.77 -15.21
C GLU A 492 3.57 24.50 -15.93
N ALA A 493 2.24 24.30 -16.06
CA ALA A 493 1.68 23.18 -16.82
C ALA A 493 2.03 23.24 -18.31
N LEU A 494 2.14 24.44 -18.90
CA LEU A 494 2.62 24.62 -20.28
C LEU A 494 4.09 24.24 -20.42
N VAL A 495 4.96 24.62 -19.47
CA VAL A 495 6.37 24.21 -19.45
C VAL A 495 6.48 22.68 -19.39
N VAL A 496 5.73 22.06 -18.48
CA VAL A 496 5.66 20.60 -18.36
C VAL A 496 5.18 19.95 -19.66
N SER A 497 4.13 20.49 -20.29
CA SER A 497 3.61 19.95 -21.54
C SER A 497 4.65 20.04 -22.66
N ARG A 498 5.38 21.14 -22.77
CA ARG A 498 6.44 21.30 -23.79
C ARG A 498 7.60 20.34 -23.57
N HIS A 499 8.02 20.17 -22.32
CA HIS A 499 9.07 19.21 -21.99
C HIS A 499 8.64 17.77 -22.33
N VAL A 500 7.39 17.42 -22.04
CA VAL A 500 6.83 16.12 -22.46
C VAL A 500 6.75 15.99 -23.97
N ASP A 501 6.25 17.01 -24.68
CA ASP A 501 6.19 17.03 -26.15
C ASP A 501 7.61 16.80 -26.74
N ALA A 502 8.63 17.50 -26.24
CA ALA A 502 10.03 17.34 -26.66
C ALA A 502 10.61 15.93 -26.43
N LEU A 503 10.30 15.31 -25.28
CA LEU A 503 10.71 13.93 -25.01
C LEU A 503 10.04 12.94 -25.99
N VAL A 504 8.75 13.12 -26.26
CA VAL A 504 8.02 12.25 -27.19
C VAL A 504 8.50 12.45 -28.63
N ASP A 505 8.74 13.69 -29.04
CA ASP A 505 9.28 14.03 -30.37
C ASP A 505 10.68 13.46 -30.57
N ALA A 506 11.50 13.37 -29.51
CA ALA A 506 12.80 12.69 -29.51
C ALA A 506 12.69 11.15 -29.53
N GLY A 507 11.48 10.57 -29.58
CA GLY A 507 11.26 9.13 -29.70
C GLY A 507 10.96 8.39 -28.40
N ILE A 508 10.84 9.07 -27.25
CA ILE A 508 10.48 8.42 -25.98
C ILE A 508 9.02 7.96 -26.03
N HIS A 509 8.77 6.69 -25.76
CA HIS A 509 7.41 6.19 -25.71
C HIS A 509 6.64 6.83 -24.54
N PRO A 510 5.40 7.33 -24.74
CA PRO A 510 4.65 7.98 -23.67
C PRO A 510 4.42 7.11 -22.42
N GLU A 511 4.36 5.79 -22.59
CA GLU A 511 4.25 4.84 -21.47
C GLU A 511 5.49 4.78 -20.57
N ASP A 512 6.65 5.25 -21.05
CA ASP A 512 7.89 5.34 -20.28
C ASP A 512 8.05 6.69 -19.55
N ILE A 513 7.08 7.60 -19.73
CA ILE A 513 7.03 8.92 -19.11
C ILE A 513 5.95 8.95 -18.02
N ALA A 514 6.28 9.57 -16.89
CA ALA A 514 5.27 10.00 -15.92
C ALA A 514 5.36 11.49 -15.62
N VAL A 515 4.20 12.10 -15.41
CA VAL A 515 4.10 13.44 -14.86
C VAL A 515 3.46 13.37 -13.49
N ILE A 516 4.16 13.89 -12.49
CA ILE A 516 3.72 13.87 -11.10
C ILE A 516 3.61 15.29 -10.54
N THR A 517 2.61 15.50 -9.69
CA THR A 517 2.39 16.79 -9.02
C THR A 517 1.81 16.57 -7.62
N PRO A 518 2.11 17.43 -6.63
CA PRO A 518 1.54 17.30 -5.29
C PRO A 518 0.06 17.71 -5.20
N TYR A 519 -0.46 18.45 -6.18
CA TYR A 519 -1.81 19.03 -6.11
C TYR A 519 -2.77 18.44 -7.14
N ASN A 520 -3.97 18.08 -6.69
CA ASN A 520 -5.00 17.51 -7.57
C ASN A 520 -5.52 18.53 -8.60
N GLY A 521 -5.57 19.82 -8.27
CA GLY A 521 -5.92 20.89 -9.22
C GLY A 521 -4.95 20.93 -10.39
N GLN A 522 -3.65 20.92 -10.11
CA GLN A 522 -2.63 20.82 -11.16
C GLN A 522 -2.74 19.53 -11.98
N LEU A 523 -3.04 18.40 -11.33
CA LEU A 523 -3.24 17.14 -12.03
C LEU A 523 -4.43 17.22 -13.01
N ALA A 524 -5.48 17.97 -12.68
CA ALA A 524 -6.60 18.20 -13.58
C ALA A 524 -6.19 19.02 -14.81
N VAL A 525 -5.42 20.10 -14.62
CA VAL A 525 -4.89 20.94 -15.72
C VAL A 525 -3.99 20.11 -16.63
N LEU A 526 -2.98 19.43 -16.08
CA LEU A 526 -2.08 18.56 -16.85
C LEU A 526 -2.83 17.43 -17.56
N SER A 527 -3.87 16.89 -16.93
CA SER A 527 -4.71 15.86 -17.54
C SER A 527 -5.46 16.38 -18.77
N GLN A 528 -5.92 17.62 -18.77
CA GLN A 528 -6.60 18.20 -19.94
C GLN A 528 -5.62 18.39 -21.10
N MET A 529 -4.37 18.75 -20.81
CA MET A 529 -3.35 19.03 -21.83
C MET A 529 -2.72 17.76 -22.43
N LEU A 530 -2.46 16.75 -21.60
CA LEU A 530 -1.62 15.61 -21.99
C LEU A 530 -2.39 14.32 -22.28
N ARG A 531 -3.55 14.06 -21.63
CA ARG A 531 -4.22 12.75 -21.81
C ARG A 531 -4.78 12.53 -23.20
N GLU A 532 -5.24 13.59 -23.87
CA GLU A 532 -5.77 13.48 -25.23
C GLU A 532 -4.65 13.24 -26.24
N LYS A 533 -3.53 13.96 -26.09
CA LYS A 533 -2.33 13.78 -26.93
C LYS A 533 -1.66 12.42 -26.70
N TYR A 534 -1.52 12.01 -25.45
CA TYR A 534 -0.75 10.83 -25.04
C TYR A 534 -1.55 9.95 -24.07
N PRO A 535 -2.47 9.11 -24.56
CA PRO A 535 -3.34 8.31 -23.69
C PRO A 535 -2.61 7.33 -22.76
N SER A 536 -1.41 6.90 -23.14
CA SER A 536 -0.58 5.96 -22.38
C SER A 536 0.34 6.63 -21.35
N ILE A 537 0.40 7.96 -21.31
CA ILE A 537 1.23 8.69 -20.33
C ILE A 537 0.67 8.53 -18.93
N GLU A 538 1.56 8.33 -17.96
CA GLU A 538 1.13 8.16 -16.58
C GLU A 538 1.07 9.51 -15.85
N LEU A 539 -0.14 9.95 -15.49
CA LEU A 539 -0.36 11.17 -14.72
C LEU A 539 -0.86 10.81 -13.31
N GLY A 540 -0.22 11.35 -12.27
CA GLY A 540 -0.64 11.05 -10.90
C GLY A 540 -0.14 12.04 -9.85
N SER A 541 -0.71 11.92 -8.65
CA SER A 541 -0.13 12.58 -7.49
C SER A 541 1.11 11.84 -7.00
N VAL A 542 1.97 12.53 -6.24
CA VAL A 542 3.16 11.91 -5.60
C VAL A 542 2.77 10.66 -4.80
N ASP A 543 1.71 10.75 -3.99
CA ASP A 543 1.17 9.63 -3.20
C ASP A 543 0.69 8.46 -4.09
N GLY A 544 0.00 8.77 -5.19
CA GLY A 544 -0.50 7.76 -6.12
C GLY A 544 0.59 7.03 -6.90
N PHE A 545 1.78 7.64 -6.99
CA PHE A 545 2.95 7.11 -7.70
C PHE A 545 3.87 6.25 -6.81
N GLN A 546 3.51 6.03 -5.56
CA GLN A 546 4.30 5.22 -4.64
C GLN A 546 4.47 3.78 -5.16
N GLY A 547 5.70 3.26 -5.06
CA GLY A 547 6.06 1.93 -5.54
C GLY A 547 6.19 1.80 -7.06
N ARG A 548 5.89 2.85 -7.83
CA ARG A 548 6.08 2.90 -9.29
C ARG A 548 7.44 3.50 -9.65
N GLU A 549 7.83 3.32 -10.91
CA GLU A 549 9.05 3.87 -11.51
C GLU A 549 8.84 4.02 -13.03
N LYS A 550 9.55 4.98 -13.64
CA LYS A 550 9.52 5.27 -15.08
C LYS A 550 10.91 5.64 -15.59
N GLU A 551 11.11 5.55 -16.91
CA GLU A 551 12.38 5.96 -17.51
C GLU A 551 12.57 7.49 -17.36
N ALA A 552 11.53 8.27 -17.65
CA ALA A 552 11.46 9.71 -17.42
C ALA A 552 10.34 10.11 -16.45
N VAL A 553 10.63 11.03 -15.53
CA VAL A 553 9.64 11.62 -14.62
C VAL A 553 9.74 13.14 -14.67
N VAL A 554 8.62 13.80 -14.94
CA VAL A 554 8.48 15.27 -14.91
C VAL A 554 7.65 15.66 -13.69
N VAL A 555 8.16 16.59 -12.88
CA VAL A 555 7.54 17.01 -11.62
C VAL A 555 7.12 18.47 -11.71
N SER A 556 5.83 18.72 -11.52
CA SER A 556 5.28 20.08 -11.37
C SER A 556 5.11 20.39 -9.88
N LEU A 557 5.83 21.40 -9.37
CA LEU A 557 5.82 21.81 -7.97
C LEU A 557 4.71 22.81 -7.63
N VAL A 558 4.19 23.56 -8.62
CA VAL A 558 3.00 24.43 -8.56
C VAL A 558 3.17 25.72 -7.76
N ARG A 559 3.85 25.66 -6.61
CA ARG A 559 3.88 26.75 -5.63
C ARG A 559 4.74 27.91 -6.12
N SER A 560 4.09 29.06 -6.31
CA SER A 560 4.72 30.34 -6.64
C SER A 560 3.87 31.47 -6.07
N ASN A 561 4.32 32.08 -4.96
CA ASN A 561 3.57 33.11 -4.23
C ASN A 561 4.49 34.01 -3.38
N SER A 562 4.03 35.24 -3.11
CA SER A 562 4.79 36.26 -2.34
C SER A 562 5.03 35.89 -0.88
N GLU A 563 4.17 35.05 -0.29
CA GLU A 563 4.26 34.64 1.12
C GLU A 563 5.24 33.48 1.33
N HIS A 564 5.79 32.92 0.24
CA HIS A 564 6.70 31.78 0.24
C HIS A 564 6.12 30.53 0.92
N GLU A 565 4.80 30.38 0.83
CA GLU A 565 4.09 29.23 1.35
C GLU A 565 4.24 28.05 0.40
N VAL A 566 4.82 26.95 0.89
CA VAL A 566 5.07 25.74 0.09
C VAL A 566 4.06 24.63 0.36
N GLY A 567 3.23 24.76 1.40
CA GLY A 567 2.20 23.80 1.78
C GLY A 567 2.70 22.35 1.81
N PHE A 568 2.13 21.52 0.93
CA PHE A 568 2.41 20.08 0.81
C PHE A 568 3.88 19.75 0.58
N LEU A 569 4.62 20.63 -0.12
CA LEU A 569 6.04 20.42 -0.42
C LEU A 569 6.93 20.47 0.83
N GLY A 570 6.42 20.96 1.97
CA GLY A 570 7.16 20.96 3.24
C GLY A 570 7.44 19.56 3.80
N GLU A 571 6.72 18.53 3.34
CA GLU A 571 6.89 17.15 3.83
C GLU A 571 7.98 16.40 3.03
N ARG A 572 9.17 16.31 3.63
CA ARG A 572 10.37 15.71 3.02
C ARG A 572 10.16 14.30 2.46
N ARG A 573 9.34 13.46 3.13
CA ARG A 573 9.06 12.08 2.72
C ARG A 573 8.33 12.00 1.38
N ARG A 574 7.43 12.95 1.09
CA ARG A 574 6.73 13.02 -0.20
C ARG A 574 7.68 13.43 -1.30
N LEU A 575 8.50 14.44 -1.04
CA LEU A 575 9.49 14.87 -2.01
C LEU A 575 10.51 13.77 -2.31
N ASN A 576 10.96 13.04 -1.28
CA ASN A 576 11.80 11.86 -1.47
C ASN A 576 11.15 10.85 -2.41
N VAL A 577 9.84 10.60 -2.28
CA VAL A 577 9.13 9.77 -3.26
C VAL A 577 9.27 10.37 -4.64
N ALA A 578 8.87 11.62 -4.86
CA ALA A 578 8.94 12.27 -6.18
C ALA A 578 10.34 12.17 -6.84
N MET A 579 11.40 12.51 -6.10
CA MET A 579 12.79 12.50 -6.60
C MET A 579 13.31 11.10 -6.97
N THR A 580 12.72 10.04 -6.41
CA THR A 580 13.27 8.67 -6.50
C THR A 580 12.44 7.73 -7.36
N ARG A 581 11.49 8.27 -8.13
CA ARG A 581 10.71 7.54 -9.14
C ARG A 581 11.42 7.35 -10.49
N PRO A 582 12.19 8.33 -11.01
CA PRO A 582 12.81 8.17 -12.33
C PRO A 582 13.97 7.19 -12.33
N LYS A 583 14.23 6.60 -13.50
CA LYS A 583 15.40 5.77 -13.76
C LYS A 583 16.51 6.56 -14.46
N ARG A 584 16.17 7.24 -15.56
CA ARG A 584 17.14 7.89 -16.46
C ARG A 584 17.05 9.40 -16.44
N HIS A 585 15.84 9.97 -16.30
CA HIS A 585 15.63 11.41 -16.42
C HIS A 585 14.62 11.94 -15.40
N LEU A 586 15.02 12.96 -14.64
CA LEU A 586 14.19 13.74 -13.74
C LEU A 586 14.14 15.18 -14.23
N CYS A 587 12.95 15.66 -14.59
CA CYS A 587 12.71 17.07 -14.87
C CYS A 587 11.88 17.68 -13.72
N ILE A 588 12.36 18.77 -13.14
CA ILE A 588 11.64 19.55 -12.13
C ILE A 588 11.19 20.87 -12.77
N CYS A 589 9.93 21.25 -12.55
CA CYS A 589 9.40 22.57 -12.91
C CYS A 589 8.87 23.24 -11.64
N GLY A 590 9.31 24.47 -11.36
CA GLY A 590 8.79 25.24 -10.23
C GLY A 590 9.61 26.48 -9.89
N ASP A 591 9.10 27.27 -8.96
CA ASP A 591 9.67 28.56 -8.56
C ASP A 591 10.68 28.40 -7.40
N SER A 592 11.97 28.54 -7.72
CA SER A 592 13.06 28.38 -6.75
C SER A 592 12.98 29.41 -5.60
N GLU A 593 12.52 30.64 -5.86
CA GLU A 593 12.43 31.69 -4.86
C GLU A 593 11.37 31.35 -3.80
N THR A 594 10.19 30.88 -4.24
CA THR A 594 9.12 30.44 -3.35
C THR A 594 9.54 29.18 -2.59
N ILE A 595 10.08 28.18 -3.28
CA ILE A 595 10.33 26.86 -2.69
C ILE A 595 11.49 26.89 -1.69
N SER A 596 12.58 27.60 -2.00
CA SER A 596 13.79 27.66 -1.16
C SER A 596 13.53 28.25 0.23
N LYS A 597 12.52 29.11 0.36
CA LYS A 597 12.15 29.77 1.63
C LYS A 597 11.20 28.93 2.50
N GLY A 598 10.64 27.83 1.97
CA GLY A 598 9.69 27.00 2.71
C GLY A 598 10.32 26.15 3.83
N SER A 599 11.55 25.64 3.65
CA SER A 599 12.27 24.94 4.72
C SER A 599 13.77 24.83 4.43
N GLY A 600 14.58 24.56 5.45
CA GLY A 600 16.02 24.33 5.24
C GLY A 600 16.35 23.15 4.33
N PHE A 601 15.47 22.14 4.25
CA PHE A 601 15.62 21.01 3.32
C PHE A 601 15.33 21.44 1.87
N LEU A 602 14.24 22.18 1.65
CA LEU A 602 13.90 22.72 0.33
C LEU A 602 14.93 23.73 -0.16
N LYS A 603 15.49 24.56 0.73
CA LYS A 603 16.59 25.46 0.42
C LYS A 603 17.80 24.71 -0.15
N ARG A 604 18.23 23.65 0.52
CA ARG A 604 19.35 22.81 0.05
C ARG A 604 19.00 22.08 -1.23
N TRP A 605 17.75 21.69 -1.42
CA TRP A 605 17.29 21.06 -2.66
C TRP A 605 17.35 22.01 -3.85
N MET A 606 16.84 23.24 -3.72
CA MET A 606 16.93 24.25 -4.79
C MET A 606 18.39 24.56 -5.11
N ALA A 607 19.25 24.78 -4.09
CA ALA A 607 20.67 24.99 -4.30
C ALA A 607 21.36 23.80 -5.01
N PHE A 608 20.97 22.56 -4.68
CA PHE A 608 21.47 21.38 -5.38
C PHE A 608 21.06 21.38 -6.85
N LEU A 609 19.80 21.70 -7.17
CA LEU A 609 19.32 21.78 -8.55
C LEU A 609 20.05 22.89 -9.32
N GLU A 610 20.23 24.07 -8.75
CA GLU A 610 20.97 25.18 -9.37
C GLU A 610 22.42 24.80 -9.72
N GLU A 611 23.07 23.98 -8.89
CA GLU A 611 24.47 23.58 -9.09
C GLU A 611 24.64 22.34 -9.98
N HIS A 612 23.70 21.38 -9.94
CA HIS A 612 23.89 20.04 -10.53
C HIS A 612 22.94 19.70 -11.67
N ALA A 613 21.81 20.40 -11.80
CA ALA A 613 20.86 20.19 -12.90
C ALA A 613 21.23 21.05 -14.11
N ASP A 614 20.72 20.68 -15.29
CA ASP A 614 20.62 21.60 -16.41
C ASP A 614 19.51 22.64 -16.10
N LEU A 615 19.95 23.82 -15.67
CA LEU A 615 19.11 24.92 -15.21
C LEU A 615 18.61 25.75 -16.40
N ARG A 616 17.30 25.88 -16.51
CA ARG A 616 16.63 26.58 -17.60
C ARG A 616 15.58 27.55 -17.08
N TYR A 617 15.45 28.69 -17.76
CA TYR A 617 14.44 29.71 -17.45
C TYR A 617 13.43 29.79 -18.59
N PRO A 618 12.15 29.52 -18.34
CA PRO A 618 11.12 29.63 -19.37
C PRO A 618 10.71 31.09 -19.58
N ASP A 619 10.52 31.49 -20.84
CA ASP A 619 9.92 32.78 -21.20
C ASP A 619 8.39 32.62 -21.31
N ALA A 620 7.64 33.39 -20.54
CA ALA A 620 6.18 33.40 -20.58
C ALA A 620 5.63 33.85 -21.95
N GLY A 621 6.36 34.74 -22.65
CA GLY A 621 5.99 35.21 -23.98
C GLY A 621 6.09 34.13 -25.04
N ASP A 622 7.02 33.19 -24.87
CA ASP A 622 7.15 32.05 -25.78
C ASP A 622 6.05 31.00 -25.53
N LEU A 623 5.43 30.97 -24.34
CA LEU A 623 4.47 29.95 -23.90
C LEU A 623 3.02 30.22 -24.30
N LEU A 624 2.67 31.50 -24.48
CA LEU A 624 1.34 32.00 -24.87
C LEU A 624 1.25 32.25 -26.38
#